data_AF-A0A126RLT2-F1
#
_entry.id   AF-A0A126RLT2-F1
#
_cell.length_a   1.000
_cell.length_b   1.000
_cell.length_c   1.000
_cell.angle_alpha   90.00
_cell.angle_beta   90.00
_cell.angle_gamma   90.00
#
_symmetry.space_group_name_H-M   'P 1'
#
loop_
_entity.id
_entity.type
_entity.pdbx_description
1 polymer ?
#
loop_
_entity_poly.entity_id
_entity_poly.type
_entity_poly.pdbx_seq_one_letter_code
_entity_poly.pdbx_strand_id
1 'polypeptide(L)'
;MGKRANPETPAPPIRTRWRLQDAKARFSEVVRLARENGPQRVTLHGRDAVVIVSAETWDKERAQRSGRRLVDLLAASPLVDVEFDRPSVDGPVRNVHL
;
A
#
# COMPACT_ATOMS: atom_id res chain seq x y z
N MET A 1 -2.76 33.19 20.10
CA MET A 1 -3.40 31.87 19.96
C MET A 1 -2.82 31.17 18.73
N GLY A 2 -1.79 30.35 18.92
CA GLY A 2 -1.05 29.73 17.82
C GLY A 2 -1.81 28.55 17.20
N LYS A 3 -1.96 28.59 15.87
CA LYS A 3 -2.49 27.47 15.09
C LYS A 3 -1.54 26.27 15.20
N ARG A 4 -2.07 25.08 15.51
CA ARG A 4 -1.37 23.82 15.26
C ARG A 4 -1.97 23.19 14.01
N ALA A 5 -1.26 23.37 12.91
CA ALA A 5 -1.47 22.59 11.70
C ALA A 5 -1.16 21.12 12.01
N ASN A 6 -2.06 20.22 11.61
CA ASN A 6 -1.84 18.78 11.63
C ASN A 6 -0.77 18.44 10.58
N PRO A 7 0.23 17.58 10.85
CA PRO A 7 1.12 17.10 9.81
C PRO A 7 0.36 16.08 8.96
N GLU A 8 -0.34 16.55 7.93
CA GLU A 8 -0.68 15.69 6.80
C GLU A 8 0.65 15.16 6.26
N THR A 9 0.89 13.86 6.45
CA THR A 9 2.04 13.19 5.84
C THR A 9 1.99 13.48 4.34
N PRO A 10 2.99 14.18 3.75
CA PRO A 10 2.97 14.41 2.33
C PRO A 10 3.07 13.03 1.65
N ALA A 11 2.04 12.71 0.87
CA ALA A 11 2.07 11.53 0.01
C ALA A 11 3.38 11.55 -0.80
N PRO A 12 4.03 10.38 -1.01
CA PRO A 12 5.28 10.31 -1.74
C PRO A 12 5.16 10.96 -3.13
N PRO A 13 6.26 11.52 -3.67
CA PRO A 13 6.22 12.49 -4.77
C PRO A 13 5.57 11.91 -6.03
N ILE A 14 4.66 12.73 -6.57
CA ILE A 14 3.91 12.69 -7.83
C ILE A 14 3.93 11.34 -8.58
N ARG A 15 3.00 10.46 -8.20
CA ARG A 15 2.51 9.42 -9.11
C ARG A 15 1.69 10.12 -10.18
N THR A 16 2.04 9.93 -11.45
CA THR A 16 1.27 10.43 -12.60
C THR A 16 -0.20 10.06 -12.43
N ARG A 17 -1.05 11.08 -12.28
CA ARG A 17 -2.49 10.95 -12.06
C ARG A 17 -3.22 11.32 -13.34
N TRP A 18 -3.97 10.37 -13.87
CA TRP A 18 -4.70 10.51 -15.12
C TRP A 18 -6.17 10.78 -14.82
N ARG A 19 -6.80 11.72 -15.53
CA ARG A 19 -8.27 11.71 -15.61
C ARG A 19 -8.69 10.56 -16.52
N LEU A 20 -9.83 9.94 -16.27
CA LEU A 20 -10.28 8.76 -17.02
C LEU A 20 -10.30 9.00 -18.54
N GLN A 21 -10.72 10.18 -18.99
CA GLN A 21 -10.72 10.52 -20.40
C GLN A 21 -9.31 10.58 -21.02
N ASP A 22 -8.33 11.10 -20.28
CA ASP A 22 -6.94 11.21 -20.74
C ASP A 22 -6.31 9.81 -20.79
N ALA A 23 -6.59 8.99 -19.77
CA ALA A 23 -6.15 7.60 -19.72
C ALA A 23 -6.74 6.79 -20.90
N LYS A 24 -8.00 7.01 -21.26
CA LYS A 24 -8.64 6.37 -22.42
C LYS A 24 -7.98 6.79 -23.74
N ALA A 25 -7.69 8.07 -23.90
CA ALA A 25 -7.06 8.60 -25.11
C ALA A 25 -5.59 8.15 -25.27
N ARG A 26 -4.88 7.93 -24.16
CA ARG A 26 -3.44 7.62 -24.13
C ARG A 26 -3.14 6.27 -23.47
N PHE A 27 -4.04 5.30 -23.60
CA PHE A 27 -3.97 4.06 -22.83
C PHE A 27 -2.65 3.31 -23.01
N SER A 28 -2.10 3.26 -24.23
CA SER A 28 -0.81 2.62 -24.51
C SER A 28 0.34 3.25 -23.72
N GLU A 29 0.32 4.58 -23.53
CA GLU A 29 1.33 5.28 -22.74
C GLU A 29 1.15 5.00 -21.25
N VAL A 30 -0.10 4.98 -20.76
CA VAL A 30 -0.37 4.60 -19.36
C VAL A 30 0.15 3.20 -19.07
N VAL A 31 -0.05 2.25 -20.00
CA VAL A 31 0.48 0.88 -19.88
C VAL A 31 2.01 0.87 -19.90
N ARG A 32 2.65 1.61 -20.81
CA ARG A 32 4.11 1.73 -20.86
C ARG A 32 4.68 2.26 -19.53
N LEU A 33 4.13 3.36 -19.04
CA LEU A 33 4.53 3.96 -17.75
C LEU A 33 4.23 3.04 -16.57
N ALA A 34 3.14 2.26 -16.60
CA ALA A 34 2.83 1.27 -15.57
C ALA A 34 3.91 0.16 -15.48
N ARG A 35 4.52 -0.19 -16.62
CA ARG A 35 5.60 -1.18 -16.71
C ARG A 35 6.97 -0.59 -16.36
N GLU A 36 7.27 0.61 -16.83
CA GLU A 36 8.62 1.21 -16.72
C GLU A 36 8.79 2.05 -15.45
N ASN A 37 7.76 2.79 -15.05
CA ASN A 37 7.82 3.78 -13.97
C ASN A 37 6.95 3.40 -12.76
N GLY A 38 6.28 2.24 -12.81
CA GLY A 38 5.44 1.74 -11.74
C GLY A 38 3.99 2.26 -11.76
N PRO A 39 3.23 2.10 -10.66
CA PRO A 39 1.77 2.24 -10.66
C PRO A 39 1.25 3.59 -11.16
N GLN A 40 0.27 3.56 -12.07
CA GLN A 40 -0.38 4.74 -12.63
C GLN A 40 -1.79 4.89 -12.07
N ARG A 41 -2.15 6.08 -11.58
CA ARG A 41 -3.41 6.30 -10.86
C ARG A 41 -4.42 7.00 -11.78
N VAL A 42 -5.62 6.45 -11.91
CA VAL A 42 -6.69 7.00 -12.76
C VAL A 42 -7.83 7.50 -11.88
N THR A 43 -8.36 8.67 -12.26
CA THR A 43 -9.39 9.38 -11.52
C THR A 43 -10.68 9.51 -12.32
N LEU A 44 -11.81 9.39 -11.62
CA LEU A 44 -13.15 9.65 -12.14
C LEU A 44 -13.80 10.74 -11.28
N HIS A 45 -14.25 11.81 -11.91
CA HIS A 45 -14.79 12.99 -11.22
C HIS A 45 -13.85 13.54 -10.12
N GLY A 46 -12.54 13.55 -10.39
CA GLY A 46 -11.51 14.06 -9.46
C GLY A 46 -11.13 13.12 -8.32
N ARG A 47 -11.86 12.01 -8.12
CA ARG A 47 -11.58 11.00 -7.10
C ARG A 47 -10.81 9.82 -7.68
N ASP A 48 -9.95 9.20 -6.87
CA ASP A 48 -9.27 7.97 -7.29
C ASP A 48 -10.29 6.88 -7.59
N ALA A 49 -10.17 6.28 -8.77
CA ALA A 49 -11.08 5.24 -9.24
C ALA A 49 -10.36 3.91 -9.38
N VAL A 50 -9.20 3.90 -10.06
CA VAL A 50 -8.40 2.69 -10.26
C VAL A 50 -6.90 3.02 -10.24
N VAL A 51 -6.08 2.00 -10.01
CA VAL A 51 -4.64 2.05 -10.20
C VAL A 51 -4.24 0.96 -11.18
N ILE A 52 -3.51 1.32 -12.23
CA ILE A 52 -2.98 0.40 -13.22
C ILE A 52 -1.56 0.03 -12.81
N VAL A 53 -1.29 -1.26 -12.70
CA VAL A 53 0.02 -1.83 -12.37
C VAL A 53 0.40 -2.84 -13.45
N SER A 54 1.71 -3.08 -13.63
CA SER A 54 2.14 -4.17 -14.50
C SER A 54 1.70 -5.53 -13.90
N ALA A 55 1.34 -6.47 -14.78
CA ALA A 55 0.96 -7.81 -14.38
C ALA A 55 2.07 -8.49 -13.56
N GLU A 56 3.32 -8.37 -14.01
CA GLU A 56 4.50 -8.89 -13.30
C GLU A 56 4.61 -8.38 -11.86
N THR A 57 4.45 -7.06 -11.65
CA THR A 57 4.49 -6.49 -10.30
C THR A 57 3.32 -7.00 -9.46
N TRP A 58 2.12 -7.07 -10.04
CA TRP A 58 0.95 -7.61 -9.35
C TRP A 58 1.16 -9.06 -8.92
N ASP A 59 1.63 -9.91 -9.82
CA ASP A 59 1.84 -11.34 -9.56
C ASP A 59 2.95 -11.56 -8.52
N LYS A 60 4.06 -10.81 -8.62
CA LYS A 60 5.13 -10.84 -7.63
C LYS A 60 4.64 -10.46 -6.23
N GLU A 61 3.90 -9.36 -6.12
CA GLU A 61 3.32 -8.91 -4.85
C GLU A 61 2.32 -9.94 -4.29
N ARG A 62 1.49 -10.54 -5.14
CA ARG A 62 0.54 -11.59 -4.74
C ARG A 62 1.25 -12.85 -4.25
N ALA A 63 2.31 -13.28 -4.94
CA ALA A 63 3.11 -14.43 -4.55
C ALA A 63 3.88 -14.20 -3.23
N GLN A 64 4.29 -12.96 -2.97
CA GLN A 64 5.03 -12.60 -1.76
C GLN A 64 4.15 -12.38 -0.52
N ARG A 65 2.81 -12.27 -0.68
CA ARG A 65 1.85 -12.21 0.43
C ARG A 65 1.60 -13.56 1.08
N SER A 66 2.64 -14.34 1.33
CA SER A 66 2.55 -15.38 2.35
C SER A 66 3.22 -14.83 3.61
N GLY A 67 2.47 -14.82 4.73
CA GLY A 67 3.08 -14.60 6.05
C GLY A 67 4.15 -15.65 6.38
N ARG A 68 4.32 -16.66 5.51
CA ARG A 68 5.26 -17.75 5.61
C ARG A 68 6.69 -17.27 5.83
N ARG A 69 7.16 -16.24 5.11
CA ARG A 69 8.52 -15.74 5.31
C ARG A 69 8.73 -15.19 6.72
N LEU A 70 7.73 -14.51 7.29
CA LEU A 70 7.79 -14.04 8.68
C LEU A 70 7.71 -15.22 9.66
N VAL A 71 6.82 -16.18 9.40
CA VAL A 71 6.70 -17.41 10.22
C VAL A 71 8.01 -18.19 10.23
N ASP A 72 8.63 -18.41 9.07
CA ASP A 72 9.89 -19.14 8.94
C ASP A 72 11.03 -18.41 9.67
N LEU A 73 11.08 -17.07 9.58
CA LEU A 73 12.03 -16.25 10.33
C LEU A 73 11.84 -16.36 11.85
N LEU A 74 10.59 -16.32 12.31
CA LEU A 74 10.29 -16.45 13.74
C LEU A 74 10.56 -17.88 14.24
N ALA A 75 10.29 -18.90 13.42
CA ALA A 75 10.56 -20.31 13.76
C ALA A 75 12.05 -20.64 13.77
N ALA A 76 12.85 -19.99 12.92
CA ALA A 76 14.31 -20.12 12.92
C ALA A 76 15.01 -19.25 13.98
N SER A 77 14.26 -18.44 14.73
CA SER A 77 14.79 -17.58 15.76
C SER A 77 15.33 -18.41 16.94
N PRO A 78 16.48 -18.03 17.55
CA PRO A 78 16.92 -18.60 18.82
C PRO A 78 15.92 -18.44 19.97
N LEU A 79 14.90 -17.59 19.79
CA LEU A 79 13.82 -17.36 20.75
C LEU A 79 12.59 -18.26 20.51
N VAL A 80 12.72 -19.31 19.70
CA VAL A 80 11.60 -20.21 19.36
C VAL A 80 10.98 -20.88 20.59
N ASP A 81 11.78 -21.15 21.63
CA ASP A 81 11.34 -21.82 22.86
C ASP A 81 11.03 -20.85 24.00
N VAL A 82 10.93 -19.54 23.72
CA VAL A 82 10.56 -18.56 24.74
C VAL A 82 9.07 -18.68 25.05
N GLU A 83 8.76 -19.05 26.29
CA GLU A 83 7.40 -18.96 26.80
C GLU A 83 7.03 -17.49 27.05
N PHE A 84 5.94 -17.06 26.43
CA PHE A 84 5.36 -15.74 26.67
C PHE A 84 4.20 -15.89 27.64
N ASP A 85 4.32 -15.28 28.81
CA ASP A 85 3.13 -14.99 29.62
C ASP A 85 2.31 -13.95 28.86
N ARG A 86 1.11 -14.34 28.39
CA ARG A 86 0.18 -13.47 27.68
C ARG A 86 -0.98 -13.17 28.61
N PRO A 87 -0.82 -12.26 29.58
CA PRO A 87 -1.97 -11.76 30.30
C PRO A 87 -2.90 -11.10 29.29
N SER A 88 -4.16 -11.50 29.30
CA SER A 88 -5.18 -10.76 28.57
C SER A 88 -5.34 -9.42 29.28
N VAL A 89 -4.80 -8.38 28.68
CA VAL A 89 -4.93 -7.01 29.18
C VAL A 89 -5.87 -6.29 28.24
N ASP A 90 -7.00 -5.80 28.77
CA ASP A 90 -7.83 -4.84 28.07
C ASP A 90 -7.06 -3.51 27.97
N GLY A 91 -6.25 -3.41 26.91
CA GLY A 91 -5.53 -2.20 26.55
C GLY A 91 -6.42 -1.26 25.73
N PRO A 92 -6.14 0.05 25.73
CA PRO A 92 -6.88 1.00 24.91
C PRO A 92 -6.73 0.64 23.42
N VAL A 93 -7.83 0.22 22.80
CA VAL A 93 -7.89 0.03 21.34
C VAL A 93 -8.01 1.39 20.65
N ARG A 94 -7.18 1.61 19.63
CA ARG A 94 -7.25 2.82 18.80
C ARG A 94 -8.57 2.81 18.04
N ASN A 95 -9.35 3.89 18.15
CA ASN A 95 -10.55 4.08 17.33
C ASN A 95 -10.20 4.01 15.85
N VAL A 96 -10.84 3.08 15.13
CA VAL A 96 -10.76 2.97 13.67
C VAL A 96 -12.04 3.57 13.10
N HIS A 97 -11.90 4.61 12.28
CA HIS A 97 -13.02 5.13 11.50
C HIS A 97 -13.17 4.26 10.25
N LEU A 98 -14.29 3.52 10.15
CA LEU A 98 -14.67 2.74 8.97
C LEU A 98 -15.34 3.62 7.91
#